data_AF-I4AAA4-F1
#
_entry.id   AF-I4AAA4-F1
#
_cell.length_a   1.000
_cell.length_b   1.000
_cell.length_c   1.000
_cell.angle_alpha   90.00
_cell.angle_beta   90.00
_cell.angle_gamma   90.00
#
_symmetry.space_group_name_H-M   'P 1'
#
loop_
_entity.id
_entity.type
_entity.pdbx_description
1 polymer ?
#
loop_
_entity_poly.entity_id
_entity_poly.type
_entity_poly.pdbx_seq_one_letter_code
_entity_poly.pdbx_strand_id
1 'polypeptide(L)'
;MRQVQYDLEVLYVYKLYHFFSLLIFFCPASLILGWRFGHIIGFSAFIIGFLISYFLMMHKKSFPTPDKKTIAQKMAKEITQDSTPLAISHFSSQLYFYFNEARQAIVLLEKYQNTHDPLVCATLADILLREGRPKHALRIIHDNPHYTSDPLLLCVLGHVLRQMNKWDAAIKIYELSLALARKSGFPFNGANRFTQFLLTLSYTATLHHSLGDCYAVLKEYPQAKKHYLLGNIRIFDISLWRTIKVPTTHPA
;
A
#
# COMPACT_ATOMS: atom_id res chain seq x y z
N MET A 1 -23.32 -6.56 0.27
CA MET A 1 -22.29 -5.75 -0.42
C MET A 1 -20.97 -6.50 -0.31
N ARG A 2 -20.26 -6.75 -1.42
CA ARG A 2 -18.90 -7.33 -1.35
C ARG A 2 -18.00 -6.33 -0.61
N GLN A 3 -17.31 -6.81 0.41
CA GLN A 3 -16.37 -6.00 1.18
C GLN A 3 -15.15 -5.72 0.30
N VAL A 4 -14.78 -4.45 0.14
CA VAL A 4 -13.60 -4.06 -0.65
C VAL A 4 -12.36 -4.60 0.06
N GLN A 5 -11.58 -5.40 -0.64
CA GLN A 5 -10.31 -5.90 -0.14
C GLN A 5 -9.25 -4.85 -0.44
N TYR A 6 -8.90 -4.08 0.59
CA TYR A 6 -7.82 -3.10 0.49
C TYR A 6 -6.47 -3.80 0.42
N ASP A 7 -5.56 -3.18 -0.31
CA ASP A 7 -4.15 -3.55 -0.29
C ASP A 7 -3.54 -3.31 1.08
N LEU A 8 -2.49 -4.07 1.40
CA LEU A 8 -1.79 -3.93 2.68
C LEU A 8 -1.27 -2.50 2.88
N GLU A 9 -0.85 -1.85 1.79
CA GLU A 9 -0.34 -0.49 1.77
C GLU A 9 -1.39 0.52 2.21
N VAL A 10 -2.55 0.41 1.57
CA VAL A 10 -3.68 1.30 1.79
C VAL A 10 -4.32 1.02 3.15
N LEU A 11 -4.44 -0.25 3.52
CA LEU A 11 -4.96 -0.69 4.80
C LEU A 11 -4.14 -0.14 5.97
N TYR A 12 -2.81 -0.16 5.86
CA TYR A 12 -1.93 0.39 6.89
C TYR A 12 -2.15 1.90 7.09
N VAL A 13 -2.28 2.65 5.99
CA VAL A 13 -2.56 4.09 6.05
C VAL A 13 -3.90 4.36 6.72
N TYR A 14 -4.95 3.62 6.36
CA TYR A 14 -6.27 3.75 7.01
C TYR A 14 -6.22 3.43 8.51
N LYS A 15 -5.49 2.39 8.90
CA LYS A 15 -5.29 2.06 10.32
C LYS A 15 -4.58 3.17 11.08
N LEU A 16 -3.53 3.75 10.53
CA LEU A 16 -2.86 4.90 11.14
C LEU A 16 -3.77 6.11 11.27
N TYR A 17 -4.56 6.43 10.24
CA TYR A 17 -5.55 7.50 10.35
C TYR A 17 -6.58 7.23 11.45
N HIS A 18 -7.05 5.99 11.58
CA HIS A 18 -7.94 5.61 12.67
C HIS A 18 -7.28 5.81 14.03
N PHE A 19 -6.03 5.38 14.19
CA PHE A 19 -5.25 5.59 15.41
C PHE A 19 -5.09 7.07 15.77
N PHE A 20 -4.67 7.91 14.82
CA PHE A 20 -4.54 9.35 15.05
C PHE A 20 -5.88 10.03 15.33
N SER A 21 -6.96 9.57 14.68
CA SER A 21 -8.30 10.09 14.94
C SER A 21 -8.79 9.77 16.36
N LEU A 22 -8.35 8.68 16.98
CA LEU A 22 -8.65 8.38 18.37
C LEU A 22 -7.78 9.21 19.31
N LEU A 23 -6.48 9.32 19.01
CA LEU A 23 -5.55 10.14 19.79
C LEU A 23 -5.95 11.61 19.85
N ILE A 24 -6.57 12.16 18.81
CA ILE A 24 -7.01 13.56 18.82
C ILE A 24 -8.04 13.85 19.93
N PHE A 25 -8.76 12.84 20.42
CA PHE A 25 -9.68 12.96 21.55
C PHE A 25 -8.98 12.71 22.89
N PHE A 26 -8.08 11.74 22.96
CA PHE A 26 -7.36 11.41 24.20
C PHE A 26 -6.33 12.47 24.59
N CYS A 27 -5.67 13.14 23.63
CA CYS A 27 -4.66 14.16 23.91
C CYS A 27 -5.25 15.36 24.69
N PRO A 28 -6.34 16.03 24.23
CA PRO A 28 -6.95 17.12 24.98
C PRO A 28 -7.50 16.67 26.34
N ALA A 29 -8.16 15.50 26.39
CA ALA A 29 -8.69 14.97 27.64
C ALA A 29 -7.58 14.76 28.70
N SER A 30 -6.43 14.23 28.27
CA SER A 30 -5.26 14.01 29.14
C SER A 30 -4.65 15.33 29.61
N LEU A 31 -4.60 16.35 28.75
CA LEU A 31 -4.13 17.68 29.12
C LEU A 31 -5.06 18.35 30.15
N ILE A 32 -6.38 18.24 29.96
CA ILE A 32 -7.38 18.77 30.91
C ILE A 32 -7.25 18.06 32.26
N LEU A 33 -7.12 16.74 32.27
CA LEU A 33 -6.91 15.95 33.50
C LEU A 33 -5.59 16.32 34.18
N GLY A 34 -4.52 16.49 33.40
CA GLY A 34 -3.21 16.89 33.90
C GLY A 34 -3.22 18.27 34.53
N TRP A 35 -3.93 19.22 33.91
CA TRP A 35 -4.08 20.57 34.42
C TRP A 35 -4.94 20.62 35.69
N ARG A 36 -6.03 19.85 35.74
CA ARG A 36 -7.00 19.90 36.85
C ARG A 36 -6.59 19.07 38.07
N PHE A 37 -6.00 17.90 37.84
CA PHE A 37 -5.74 16.89 38.89
C PHE A 37 -4.26 16.55 39.05
N GLY A 38 -3.38 17.20 38.28
CA GLY A 38 -1.93 17.02 38.36
C GLY A 38 -1.36 16.15 37.24
N HIS A 39 -0.09 16.39 36.93
CA HIS A 39 0.58 15.83 35.75
C HIS A 39 0.65 14.29 35.73
N ILE A 40 0.73 13.63 36.89
CA ILE A 40 0.76 12.15 36.98
C ILE A 40 -0.54 11.54 36.44
N ILE A 41 -1.69 12.14 36.81
CA ILE A 41 -3.01 11.66 36.37
C ILE A 41 -3.17 11.93 34.87
N GLY A 42 -2.80 13.12 34.39
CA GLY A 42 -2.82 13.44 32.96
C GLY A 42 -1.95 12.49 32.13
N PHE A 43 -0.72 12.19 32.58
CA PHE A 43 0.19 11.27 31.90
C PHE A 43 -0.33 9.83 31.89
N SER A 44 -0.89 9.37 33.01
CA SER A 44 -1.49 8.03 33.11
C SER A 44 -2.70 7.90 32.17
N ALA A 45 -3.56 8.91 32.12
CA ALA A 45 -4.69 8.96 31.20
C ALA A 45 -4.24 8.95 29.73
N PHE A 46 -3.15 9.66 29.41
CA PHE A 46 -2.56 9.65 28.07
C PHE A 46 -2.05 8.26 27.68
N ILE A 47 -1.30 7.58 28.56
CA ILE A 47 -0.80 6.22 28.31
C ILE A 47 -1.98 5.26 28.06
N ILE A 48 -2.99 5.30 28.92
CA ILE A 48 -4.17 4.43 28.78
C ILE A 48 -4.90 4.72 27.45
N GLY A 49 -5.13 6.00 27.13
CA GLY A 49 -5.76 6.41 25.87
C GLY A 49 -4.96 6.00 24.63
N PHE A 50 -3.64 6.09 24.70
CA PHE A 50 -2.73 5.63 23.64
C PHE A 50 -2.83 4.11 23.44
N LEU A 51 -2.77 3.33 24.53
CA LEU A 51 -2.88 1.87 24.48
C LEU A 51 -4.24 1.42 23.95
N ILE A 52 -5.33 2.05 24.38
CA ILE A 52 -6.69 1.78 23.87
C ILE A 52 -6.77 2.10 22.37
N SER A 53 -6.25 3.26 21.95
CA SER A 53 -6.25 3.65 20.53
C SER A 53 -5.46 2.65 19.68
N TYR A 54 -4.32 2.19 20.18
CA TYR A 54 -3.48 1.19 19.52
C TYR A 54 -4.20 -0.15 19.38
N PHE A 55 -4.82 -0.63 20.46
CA PHE A 55 -5.58 -1.88 20.47
C PHE A 55 -6.77 -1.84 19.50
N LEU A 56 -7.54 -0.74 19.50
CA LEU A 56 -8.65 -0.53 18.57
C LEU A 56 -8.19 -0.51 17.11
N MET A 57 -7.05 0.14 16.83
CA MET A 57 -6.43 0.13 15.49
C MET A 57 -6.10 -1.30 15.04
N MET A 58 -5.45 -2.09 15.88
CA MET A 58 -5.07 -3.47 15.55
C MET A 58 -6.30 -4.35 15.22
N HIS A 59 -7.38 -4.19 15.98
CA HIS A 59 -8.61 -4.96 15.78
C HIS A 59 -9.44 -4.50 14.57
N LYS A 60 -9.23 -3.28 14.08
CA LYS A 60 -9.96 -2.73 12.94
C LYS A 60 -9.49 -3.37 11.62
N LYS A 61 -10.22 -4.38 11.15
CA LYS A 61 -9.94 -5.07 9.87
C LYS A 61 -10.65 -4.49 8.66
N SER A 62 -11.72 -3.74 8.87
CA SER A 62 -12.57 -3.20 7.81
C SER A 62 -12.75 -1.70 7.96
N PHE A 63 -12.69 -1.02 6.82
CA PHE A 63 -12.96 0.41 6.73
C PHE A 63 -14.19 0.61 5.85
N PRO A 64 -15.10 1.53 6.22
CA PRO A 64 -16.25 1.82 5.39
C PRO A 64 -15.77 2.39 4.05
N THR A 65 -16.32 1.86 2.96
CA THR A 65 -16.11 2.43 1.64
C THR A 65 -16.77 3.82 1.60
N PRO A 66 -16.18 4.80 0.90
CA PRO A 66 -16.83 6.09 0.75
C PRO A 66 -18.14 5.93 -0.02
N ASP A 67 -19.10 6.83 0.22
CA ASP A 67 -20.41 6.79 -0.44
C ASP A 67 -20.26 6.92 -1.96
N LYS A 68 -20.80 5.96 -2.71
CA LYS A 68 -20.71 5.90 -4.17
C LYS A 68 -21.23 7.19 -4.82
N LYS A 69 -22.26 7.81 -4.26
CA LYS A 69 -22.81 9.06 -4.80
C LYS A 69 -21.80 10.21 -4.65
N THR A 70 -21.20 10.35 -3.47
CA THR A 70 -20.16 11.37 -3.24
C THR A 70 -18.93 11.13 -4.13
N ILE A 71 -18.49 9.86 -4.27
CA ILE A 71 -17.37 9.54 -5.16
C ILE A 71 -17.74 9.86 -6.61
N ALA A 72 -18.91 9.46 -7.11
CA ALA A 72 -19.35 9.76 -8.46
C ALA A 72 -19.42 11.26 -8.76
N GLN A 73 -19.91 12.07 -7.81
CA GLN A 73 -19.92 13.53 -7.93
C GLN A 73 -18.49 14.10 -7.99
N LYS A 74 -17.59 13.60 -7.14
CA LYS A 74 -16.18 14.02 -7.15
C LYS A 74 -15.47 13.62 -8.45
N MET A 75 -15.70 12.39 -8.92
CA MET A 75 -15.16 11.88 -10.19
C MET A 75 -15.64 12.72 -11.38
N ALA A 76 -16.94 13.01 -11.47
CA ALA A 76 -17.50 13.83 -12.53
C ALA A 76 -16.88 15.24 -12.56
N LYS A 77 -16.62 15.82 -11.38
CA LYS A 77 -15.95 17.11 -11.26
C LYS A 77 -14.48 17.04 -11.66
N GLU A 78 -13.74 16.01 -11.24
CA GLU A 78 -12.31 15.87 -11.56
C GLU A 78 -12.09 15.66 -13.06
N ILE A 79 -12.85 14.76 -13.71
CA ILE A 79 -12.71 14.47 -15.15
C ILE A 79 -13.04 15.68 -16.03
N THR A 80 -14.03 16.49 -15.62
CA THR A 80 -14.42 17.68 -16.38
C THR A 80 -13.42 18.83 -16.24
N GLN A 81 -12.60 18.82 -15.19
CA GLN A 81 -11.66 19.90 -14.87
C GLN A 81 -10.23 19.57 -15.29
N ASP A 82 -9.80 18.31 -15.21
CA ASP A 82 -8.43 17.91 -15.52
C ASP A 82 -8.35 16.45 -16.02
N SER A 83 -7.65 16.25 -17.14
CA SER A 83 -7.42 14.93 -17.74
C SER A 83 -5.96 14.48 -17.60
N THR A 84 -5.30 14.92 -16.52
CA THR A 84 -3.94 14.50 -16.19
C THR A 84 -3.83 12.98 -15.97
N PRO A 85 -2.68 12.36 -16.27
CA PRO A 85 -2.43 10.93 -16.00
C PRO A 85 -2.72 10.52 -14.55
N LEU A 86 -2.47 11.43 -13.60
CA LEU A 86 -2.81 11.27 -12.19
C LEU A 86 -4.33 11.15 -11.96
N ALA A 87 -5.11 12.07 -12.51
CA ALA A 87 -6.57 12.04 -12.39
C ALA A 87 -7.15 10.76 -13.02
N ILE A 88 -6.64 10.36 -14.18
CA ILE A 88 -7.05 9.12 -14.85
C ILE A 88 -6.71 7.87 -14.02
N SER A 89 -5.52 7.81 -13.44
CA SER A 89 -5.09 6.70 -12.57
C SER A 89 -5.96 6.58 -11.32
N HIS A 90 -6.28 7.73 -10.70
CA HIS A 90 -7.20 7.80 -9.56
C HIS A 90 -8.61 7.38 -9.92
N PHE A 91 -9.17 7.93 -11.00
CA PHE A 91 -10.51 7.62 -11.44
C PHE A 91 -10.66 6.14 -11.77
N SER A 92 -9.67 5.56 -12.47
CA SER A 92 -9.66 4.13 -12.80
C SER A 92 -9.55 3.25 -11.56
N SER A 93 -8.71 3.63 -10.59
CA SER A 93 -8.65 2.95 -9.29
C SER A 93 -9.99 2.99 -8.55
N GLN A 94 -10.68 4.13 -8.57
CA GLN A 94 -11.99 4.27 -7.93
C GLN A 94 -13.05 3.41 -8.62
N LEU A 95 -13.09 3.40 -9.96
CA LEU A 95 -13.95 2.50 -10.74
C LEU A 95 -13.72 1.04 -10.38
N TYR A 96 -12.45 0.62 -10.29
CA TYR A 96 -12.07 -0.73 -9.95
C TYR A 96 -12.48 -1.10 -8.52
N PHE A 97 -11.97 -0.38 -7.51
CA PHE A 97 -12.13 -0.77 -6.11
C PHE A 97 -13.49 -0.43 -5.51
N TYR A 98 -14.12 0.69 -5.90
CA TYR A 98 -15.36 1.17 -5.26
C TYR A 98 -16.61 0.87 -6.08
N PHE A 99 -16.52 0.89 -7.41
CA PHE A 99 -17.65 0.59 -8.29
C PHE A 99 -17.65 -0.86 -8.77
N ASN A 100 -16.55 -1.60 -8.59
CA ASN A 100 -16.39 -2.98 -9.08
C ASN A 100 -16.55 -3.06 -10.61
N GLU A 101 -16.08 -2.04 -11.32
CA GLU A 101 -16.17 -1.93 -12.78
C GLU A 101 -14.81 -2.15 -13.44
N ALA A 102 -14.27 -3.36 -13.25
CA ALA A 102 -12.93 -3.70 -13.71
C ALA A 102 -12.72 -3.47 -15.22
N ARG A 103 -13.70 -3.84 -16.04
CA ARG A 103 -13.63 -3.66 -17.49
C ARG A 103 -13.54 -2.18 -17.87
N GLN A 104 -14.33 -1.31 -17.22
CA GLN A 104 -14.33 0.12 -17.54
C GLN A 104 -13.03 0.78 -17.10
N ALA A 105 -12.52 0.42 -15.91
CA ALA A 105 -11.22 0.88 -15.42
C ALA A 105 -10.08 0.50 -16.37
N ILE A 106 -10.04 -0.75 -16.85
CA ILE A 106 -9.02 -1.23 -17.79
C ILE A 106 -9.12 -0.48 -19.13
N VAL A 107 -10.30 -0.41 -19.73
CA VAL A 107 -10.52 0.26 -21.03
C VAL A 107 -10.10 1.73 -20.95
N LEU A 108 -10.42 2.39 -19.84
CA LEU A 108 -10.01 3.77 -19.63
C LEU A 108 -8.49 3.90 -19.57
N LEU A 109 -7.81 3.08 -18.76
CA LEU A 109 -6.35 3.14 -18.64
C LEU A 109 -5.64 2.79 -19.96
N GLU A 110 -6.14 1.81 -20.70
CA GLU A 110 -5.63 1.43 -22.03
C GLU A 110 -5.70 2.61 -23.02
N LYS A 111 -6.75 3.43 -22.96
CA LYS A 111 -6.88 4.64 -23.80
C LYS A 111 -5.73 5.64 -23.56
N TYR A 112 -5.19 5.68 -22.34
CA TYR A 112 -4.11 6.59 -21.95
C TYR A 112 -2.73 5.91 -21.92
N GLN A 113 -2.61 4.65 -22.34
CA GLN A 113 -1.34 3.92 -22.32
C GLN A 113 -0.24 4.59 -23.15
N ASN A 114 -0.61 5.22 -24.27
CA ASN A 114 0.32 5.92 -25.18
C ASN A 114 0.97 7.16 -24.56
N THR A 115 0.49 7.63 -23.41
CA THR A 115 1.15 8.72 -22.66
C THR A 115 2.48 8.28 -22.06
N HIS A 116 2.73 6.97 -21.97
CA HIS A 116 3.89 6.37 -21.32
C HIS A 116 4.10 6.84 -19.87
N ASP A 117 3.06 7.38 -19.23
CA ASP A 117 3.11 7.80 -17.85
C ASP A 117 3.29 6.58 -16.91
N PRO A 118 4.31 6.58 -16.03
CA PRO A 118 4.58 5.44 -15.16
C PRO A 118 3.43 5.11 -14.21
N LEU A 119 2.68 6.11 -13.73
CA LEU A 119 1.58 5.90 -12.79
C LEU A 119 0.38 5.24 -13.47
N VAL A 120 0.01 5.69 -14.67
CA VAL A 120 -1.05 5.06 -15.49
C VAL A 120 -0.67 3.62 -15.81
N CYS A 121 0.58 3.39 -16.23
CA CYS A 121 1.09 2.07 -16.57
C CYS A 121 1.11 1.13 -15.34
N ALA A 122 1.62 1.61 -14.19
CA ALA A 122 1.63 0.85 -12.94
C ALA A 122 0.22 0.49 -12.48
N THR A 123 -0.72 1.44 -12.55
CA THR A 123 -2.12 1.22 -12.17
C THR A 123 -2.79 0.19 -13.08
N LEU A 124 -2.58 0.27 -14.40
CA LEU A 124 -3.12 -0.69 -15.36
C LEU A 124 -2.54 -2.10 -15.12
N ALA A 125 -1.22 -2.19 -14.96
CA ALA A 125 -0.56 -3.46 -14.73
C ALA A 125 -0.98 -4.11 -13.40
N ASP A 126 -1.16 -3.32 -12.32
CA ASP A 126 -1.65 -3.82 -11.04
C ASP A 126 -3.08 -4.36 -11.13
N ILE A 127 -3.99 -3.62 -11.78
CA ILE A 127 -5.37 -4.08 -12.03
C ILE A 127 -5.37 -5.37 -12.87
N LEU A 128 -4.59 -5.42 -13.95
CA LEU A 128 -4.47 -6.62 -14.78
C LEU A 128 -3.94 -7.83 -13.99
N LEU A 129 -3.01 -7.59 -13.07
CA LEU A 129 -2.44 -8.63 -12.21
C LEU A 129 -3.51 -9.25 -11.30
N ARG A 130 -4.35 -8.41 -10.69
CA ARG A 130 -5.49 -8.83 -9.83
C ARG A 130 -6.56 -9.59 -10.61
N GLU A 131 -6.80 -9.18 -11.85
CA GLU A 131 -7.70 -9.90 -12.77
C GLU A 131 -7.08 -11.21 -13.32
N GLY A 132 -5.92 -11.63 -12.80
CA GLY A 132 -5.29 -12.89 -13.18
C GLY A 132 -4.66 -12.87 -14.58
N ARG A 133 -4.31 -11.68 -15.10
CA ARG A 133 -3.71 -11.47 -16.43
C ARG A 133 -2.23 -11.05 -16.36
N PRO A 134 -1.34 -11.80 -15.69
CA PRO A 134 0.05 -11.37 -15.46
C PRO A 134 0.86 -11.22 -16.74
N LYS A 135 0.59 -12.04 -17.78
CA LYS A 135 1.26 -11.89 -19.09
C LYS A 135 0.91 -10.56 -19.76
N HIS A 136 -0.33 -10.10 -19.60
CA HIS A 136 -0.75 -8.82 -20.16
C HIS A 136 -0.10 -7.67 -19.39
N ALA A 137 -0.15 -7.72 -18.05
CA ALA A 137 0.53 -6.75 -17.19
C ALA A 137 2.03 -6.63 -17.53
N LEU A 138 2.71 -7.77 -17.74
CA LEU A 138 4.13 -7.79 -18.11
C LEU A 138 4.41 -7.05 -19.42
N ARG A 139 3.56 -7.25 -20.43
CA ARG A 139 3.68 -6.56 -21.72
C ARG A 139 3.50 -5.05 -21.57
N ILE A 140 2.45 -4.63 -20.87
CA ILE A 140 2.14 -3.22 -20.60
C ILE A 140 3.34 -2.52 -19.94
N ILE A 141 3.97 -3.17 -18.96
CA ILE A 141 5.16 -2.63 -18.28
C ILE A 141 6.34 -2.51 -19.24
N HIS A 142 6.66 -3.57 -20.00
CA HIS A 142 7.81 -3.55 -20.92
C HIS A 142 7.66 -2.57 -22.08
N ASP A 143 6.43 -2.29 -22.52
CA ASP A 143 6.13 -1.31 -23.56
C ASP A 143 6.31 0.15 -23.07
N ASN A 144 6.52 0.37 -21.76
CA ASN A 144 6.78 1.70 -21.20
C ASN A 144 8.30 1.99 -21.17
N PRO A 145 8.79 3.07 -21.81
CA PRO A 145 10.23 3.39 -21.87
C PRO A 145 10.87 3.67 -20.50
N HIS A 146 10.07 3.99 -19.48
CA HIS A 146 10.53 4.33 -18.13
C HIS A 146 10.49 3.15 -17.16
N TYR A 147 10.23 1.92 -17.62
CA TYR A 147 10.04 0.75 -16.76
C TYR A 147 11.23 0.38 -15.86
N THR A 148 12.44 0.80 -16.21
CA THR A 148 13.66 0.58 -15.41
C THR A 148 14.02 1.74 -14.50
N SER A 149 13.39 2.91 -14.68
CA SER A 149 13.72 4.15 -13.96
C SER A 149 12.70 4.54 -12.90
N ASP A 150 11.48 3.96 -12.93
CA ASP A 150 10.44 4.27 -11.97
C ASP A 150 10.33 3.18 -10.88
N PRO A 151 10.46 3.53 -9.59
CA PRO A 151 10.44 2.53 -8.50
C PRO A 151 9.07 1.89 -8.30
N LEU A 152 7.96 2.61 -8.56
CA LEU A 152 6.61 2.05 -8.43
C LEU A 152 6.36 1.03 -9.55
N LEU A 153 6.73 1.35 -10.79
CA LEU A 153 6.59 0.46 -11.93
C LEU A 153 7.43 -0.81 -11.77
N LEU A 154 8.65 -0.70 -11.23
CA LEU A 154 9.47 -1.85 -10.84
C LEU A 154 8.83 -2.67 -9.71
N CYS A 155 8.20 -2.03 -8.73
CA CYS A 155 7.47 -2.74 -7.67
C CYS A 155 6.37 -3.62 -8.27
N VAL A 156 5.54 -3.06 -9.16
CA VAL A 156 4.49 -3.79 -9.87
C VAL A 156 5.09 -4.91 -10.74
N LEU A 157 6.18 -4.65 -11.45
CA LEU A 157 6.88 -5.67 -12.25
C LEU A 157 7.35 -6.84 -11.37
N GLY A 158 7.89 -6.57 -10.19
CA GLY A 158 8.27 -7.60 -9.23
C GLY A 158 7.06 -8.45 -8.83
N HIS A 159 5.90 -7.84 -8.56
CA HIS A 159 4.66 -8.58 -8.28
C HIS A 159 4.20 -9.45 -9.45
N VAL A 160 4.29 -8.93 -10.68
CA VAL A 160 3.98 -9.68 -11.90
C VAL A 160 4.88 -10.90 -12.03
N LEU A 161 6.20 -10.73 -11.90
CA LEU A 161 7.17 -11.82 -11.97
C LEU A 161 6.95 -12.86 -10.87
N ARG A 162 6.63 -12.40 -9.66
CA ARG A 162 6.29 -13.26 -8.53
C ARG A 162 5.08 -14.13 -8.82
N GLN A 163 3.99 -13.57 -9.35
CA GLN A 163 2.78 -14.33 -9.72
C GLN A 163 3.03 -15.30 -10.88
N MET A 164 4.05 -15.05 -11.69
CA MET A 164 4.53 -15.96 -12.74
C MET A 164 5.55 -16.99 -12.22
N ASN A 165 5.79 -17.08 -10.91
CA ASN A 165 6.78 -17.95 -10.26
C ASN A 165 8.23 -17.71 -10.72
N LYS A 166 8.55 -16.51 -11.23
CA LYS A 166 9.90 -16.11 -11.63
C LYS A 166 10.63 -15.46 -10.45
N TRP A 167 10.88 -16.25 -9.41
CA TRP A 167 11.33 -15.76 -8.09
C TRP A 167 12.67 -15.01 -8.14
N ASP A 168 13.70 -15.56 -8.80
CA ASP A 168 15.01 -14.89 -8.93
C ASP A 168 14.93 -13.55 -9.65
N ALA A 169 14.12 -13.48 -10.70
CA ALA A 169 13.89 -12.24 -11.45
C ALA A 169 13.12 -11.23 -10.59
N ALA A 170 12.11 -11.67 -9.83
CA ALA A 170 11.36 -10.82 -8.93
C ALA A 170 12.26 -10.21 -7.85
N ILE A 171 13.19 -10.98 -7.27
CA ILE A 171 14.17 -10.49 -6.28
C ILE A 171 14.97 -9.33 -6.85
N LYS A 172 15.61 -9.52 -8.02
CA LYS A 172 16.42 -8.48 -8.66
C LYS A 172 15.63 -7.20 -8.93
N ILE A 173 14.39 -7.34 -9.36
CA ILE A 173 13.50 -6.20 -9.65
C ILE A 173 13.07 -5.48 -8.36
N TYR A 174 12.73 -6.20 -7.30
CA TYR A 174 12.40 -5.59 -6.01
C TYR A 174 13.60 -4.88 -5.38
N GLU A 175 14.81 -5.44 -5.48
CA GLU A 175 16.03 -4.79 -5.01
C GLU A 175 16.32 -3.50 -5.79
N LEU A 176 16.14 -3.52 -7.11
CA LEU A 176 16.26 -2.32 -7.95
C LEU A 176 15.21 -1.26 -7.57
N SER A 177 13.96 -1.66 -7.36
CA SER A 177 12.89 -0.76 -6.91
C SER A 177 13.26 -0.09 -5.58
N LEU A 178 13.74 -0.85 -4.59
CA LEU A 178 14.19 -0.31 -3.30
C LEU A 178 15.39 0.64 -3.45
N ALA A 179 16.36 0.31 -4.30
CA ALA A 179 17.52 1.15 -4.54
C ALA A 179 17.13 2.50 -5.15
N LEU A 180 16.23 2.50 -6.12
CA LEU A 180 15.71 3.72 -6.74
C LEU A 180 14.82 4.51 -5.77
N ALA A 181 13.90 3.86 -5.06
CA ALA A 181 13.06 4.50 -4.07
C ALA A 181 13.88 5.19 -2.96
N ARG A 182 15.04 4.62 -2.58
CA ARG A 182 15.96 5.26 -1.62
C ARG A 182 16.63 6.51 -2.19
N LYS A 183 16.89 6.55 -3.50
CA LYS A 183 17.57 7.66 -4.17
C LYS A 183 16.62 8.81 -4.53
N SER A 184 15.45 8.49 -5.07
CA SER A 184 14.51 9.47 -5.65
C SER A 184 13.13 9.49 -5.00
N GLY A 185 12.82 8.56 -4.09
CA GLY A 185 11.48 8.38 -3.54
C GLY A 185 10.52 7.67 -4.51
N PHE A 186 9.32 7.33 -4.02
CA PHE A 186 8.21 6.88 -4.86
C PHE A 186 7.53 8.08 -5.54
N PRO A 187 6.93 7.88 -6.73
CA PRO A 187 6.21 8.93 -7.42
C PRO A 187 5.07 9.51 -6.56
N PHE A 188 4.80 10.78 -6.78
CA PHE A 188 3.73 11.49 -6.09
C PHE A 188 2.37 11.07 -6.64
N ASN A 189 1.45 10.71 -5.75
CA ASN A 189 0.11 10.24 -6.12
C ASN A 189 -1.00 11.25 -5.79
N GLY A 190 -0.71 12.55 -5.74
CA GLY A 190 -1.74 13.55 -5.44
C GLY A 190 -2.18 13.63 -3.97
N ALA A 191 -1.70 12.75 -3.09
CA ALA A 191 -2.05 12.81 -1.67
C ALA A 191 -1.31 13.94 -0.94
N ASN A 192 -1.79 14.33 0.25
CA ASN A 192 -1.04 15.30 1.05
C ASN A 192 0.31 14.72 1.52
N ARG A 193 1.24 15.60 1.92
CA ARG A 193 2.62 15.20 2.33
C ARG A 193 2.64 14.12 3.41
N PHE A 194 1.74 14.18 4.37
CA PHE A 194 1.67 13.20 5.45
C PHE A 194 1.21 11.83 4.94
N THR A 195 0.15 11.79 4.13
CA THR A 195 -0.31 10.55 3.48
C THR A 195 0.78 9.96 2.57
N GLN A 196 1.46 10.79 1.78
CA GLN A 196 2.55 10.35 0.92
C GLN A 196 3.70 9.72 1.73
N PHE A 197 4.03 10.30 2.89
CA PHE A 197 5.01 9.74 3.81
C PHE A 197 4.58 8.36 4.33
N LEU A 198 3.33 8.23 4.80
CA LEU A 198 2.81 6.95 5.28
C LEU A 198 2.75 5.88 4.19
N LEU A 199 2.34 6.25 2.97
CA LEU A 199 2.35 5.36 1.82
C LEU A 199 3.76 4.93 1.45
N THR A 200 4.74 5.84 1.46
CA THR A 200 6.14 5.53 1.20
C THR A 200 6.70 4.50 2.19
N LEU A 201 6.39 4.65 3.48
CA LEU A 201 6.74 3.65 4.49
C LEU A 201 6.09 2.30 4.18
N SER A 202 4.82 2.32 3.79
CA SER A 202 4.06 1.11 3.50
C SER A 202 4.56 0.38 2.26
N TYR A 203 4.79 1.08 1.15
CA TYR A 203 5.39 0.50 -0.07
C TYR A 203 6.76 -0.12 0.21
N THR A 204 7.60 0.57 0.97
CA THR A 204 8.92 0.05 1.35
C THR A 204 8.80 -1.21 2.22
N ALA A 205 7.82 -1.25 3.12
CA ALA A 205 7.54 -2.42 3.92
C ALA A 205 7.05 -3.60 3.06
N THR A 206 6.13 -3.37 2.13
CA THR A 206 5.65 -4.41 1.20
C THR A 206 6.77 -4.94 0.32
N LEU A 207 7.67 -4.10 -0.19
CA LEU A 207 8.83 -4.54 -0.96
C LEU A 207 9.72 -5.48 -0.15
N HIS A 208 10.03 -5.10 1.09
CA HIS A 208 10.79 -5.98 1.99
C HIS A 208 10.04 -7.27 2.32
N HIS A 209 8.74 -7.22 2.58
CA HIS A 209 7.93 -8.42 2.78
C HIS A 209 7.89 -9.33 1.55
N SER A 210 7.80 -8.74 0.35
CA SER A 210 7.77 -9.49 -0.91
C SER A 210 9.13 -10.12 -1.22
N LEU A 211 10.24 -9.43 -0.93
CA LEU A 211 11.58 -10.02 -0.94
C LEU A 211 11.68 -11.18 0.05
N GLY A 212 11.16 -11.00 1.27
CA GLY A 212 11.10 -12.04 2.28
C GLY A 212 10.37 -13.29 1.77
N ASP A 213 9.22 -13.11 1.12
CA ASP A 213 8.45 -14.20 0.51
C ASP A 213 9.26 -14.92 -0.60
N CYS A 214 9.91 -14.16 -1.49
CA CYS A 214 10.71 -14.74 -2.57
C CYS A 214 11.89 -15.56 -2.03
N TYR A 215 12.66 -15.01 -1.09
CA TYR A 215 13.77 -15.72 -0.45
C TYR A 215 13.29 -16.95 0.33
N ALA A 216 12.14 -16.88 0.99
CA ALA A 216 11.56 -18.02 1.70
C ALA A 216 11.20 -19.17 0.74
N VAL A 217 10.64 -18.86 -0.43
CA VAL A 217 10.34 -19.86 -1.48
C VAL A 217 11.62 -20.52 -2.01
N LEU A 218 12.68 -19.73 -2.20
CA LEU A 218 14.00 -20.23 -2.62
C LEU A 218 14.78 -20.93 -1.49
N LYS A 219 14.20 -21.05 -0.28
CA LYS A 219 14.82 -21.64 0.92
C LYS A 219 16.05 -20.88 1.43
N GLU A 220 16.21 -19.63 1.05
CA GLU A 220 17.24 -18.71 1.58
C GLU A 220 16.73 -18.03 2.86
N TYR A 221 16.58 -18.83 3.91
CA TYR A 221 15.96 -18.37 5.17
C TYR A 221 16.66 -17.20 5.87
N PRO A 222 18.00 -17.09 5.91
CA PRO A 222 18.66 -15.93 6.53
C PRO A 222 18.27 -14.60 5.87
N GLN A 223 18.22 -14.59 4.53
CA GLN A 223 17.83 -13.46 3.71
C GLN A 223 16.34 -13.15 3.91
N ALA A 224 15.49 -14.18 3.92
CA ALA A 224 14.07 -14.03 4.20
C ALA A 224 13.84 -13.37 5.58
N LYS A 225 14.56 -13.81 6.62
CA LYS A 225 14.43 -13.29 7.99
C LYS A 225 14.81 -11.83 8.07
N LYS A 226 15.93 -11.47 7.43
CA LYS A 226 16.41 -10.09 7.31
C LYS A 226 15.34 -9.21 6.68
N HIS A 227 14.76 -9.64 5.57
CA HIS A 227 13.77 -8.86 4.84
C HIS A 227 12.43 -8.74 5.57
N TYR A 228 11.94 -9.79 6.24
CA TYR A 228 10.76 -9.66 7.09
C TYR A 228 10.98 -8.71 8.26
N LEU A 229 12.14 -8.77 8.93
CA LEU A 229 12.48 -7.82 9.98
C LEU A 229 12.45 -6.37 9.45
N LEU A 230 13.12 -6.11 8.32
CA LEU A 230 13.17 -4.79 7.70
C LEU A 230 11.78 -4.28 7.29
N GLY A 231 10.88 -5.15 6.83
CA GLY A 231 9.50 -4.78 6.55
C GLY A 231 8.71 -4.47 7.83
N ASN A 232 8.81 -5.35 8.84
CA ASN A 232 8.05 -5.23 10.09
C ASN A 232 8.39 -3.96 10.88
N ILE A 233 9.67 -3.58 10.99
CA ILE A 233 10.07 -2.36 11.72
C ILE A 233 9.51 -1.08 11.10
N ARG A 234 9.08 -1.10 9.82
CA ARG A 234 8.47 0.05 9.14
C ARG A 234 6.96 0.14 9.34
N ILE A 235 6.35 -0.93 9.84
CA ILE A 235 4.92 -1.02 10.09
C ILE A 235 4.68 -0.95 11.60
N PHE A 236 4.07 0.13 12.05
CA PHE A 236 3.73 0.36 13.45
C PHE A 236 2.70 -0.66 13.99
N ASP A 237 1.84 -1.16 13.11
CA ASP A 237 0.83 -2.16 13.43
C ASP A 237 1.42 -3.59 13.39
N ILE A 238 1.61 -4.18 14.57
CA ILE A 238 2.14 -5.54 14.73
C ILE A 238 1.20 -6.59 14.10
N SER A 239 -0.10 -6.32 13.95
CA SER A 239 -1.04 -7.26 13.31
C SER A 239 -0.78 -7.45 11.81
N LEU A 240 0.00 -6.55 11.20
CA LEU A 240 0.41 -6.64 9.80
C LEU A 240 1.83 -7.20 9.63
N TRP A 241 2.50 -7.56 10.72
CA TRP A 241 3.85 -8.13 10.66
C TRP A 241 3.82 -9.52 10.01
N ARG A 242 4.86 -9.78 9.22
CA ARG A 242 5.07 -11.08 8.58
C ARG A 242 6.15 -11.86 9.31
N THR A 243 5.93 -13.15 9.43
CA THR A 243 6.89 -14.11 10.00
C THR A 243 7.21 -15.18 8.96
N ILE A 244 8.42 -15.73 9.01
CA ILE A 244 8.75 -16.88 8.17
C ILE A 244 7.89 -18.04 8.63
N LYS A 245 7.05 -18.56 7.74
CA LYS A 245 6.46 -19.89 7.90
C LYS A 245 7.50 -20.91 7.47
N VAL A 246 8.49 -21.19 8.32
CA VAL A 246 9.42 -22.29 8.05
C VAL A 246 8.58 -23.57 8.15
N PRO A 247 8.53 -24.43 7.12
CA PRO A 247 8.01 -25.77 7.33
C PRO A 247 8.93 -26.42 8.36
N THR A 248 8.41 -26.65 9.57
CA THR A 248 9.08 -27.47 10.56
C THR A 248 9.17 -28.87 9.98
N THR A 249 10.27 -29.14 9.26
CA THR A 249 10.75 -30.50 9.10
C THR A 249 11.15 -30.95 10.49
N HIS A 250 10.22 -31.58 11.21
CA HIS A 250 10.61 -32.47 12.28
C HIS A 250 11.51 -33.53 11.64
N PRO A 251 12.78 -33.68 12.05
CA PRO A 251 13.52 -34.87 11.71
C PRO A 251 12.76 -36.04 12.37
N ALA A 252 12.30 -36.97 11.52
CA ALA A 252 11.80 -38.27 11.96
C ALA A 252 12.96 -39.12 12.50
#